data_AF-A0A525WEI7-F1
#
_entry.id   AF-A0A525WEI7-F1
#
_cell.length_a   1.000
_cell.length_b   1.000
_cell.length_c   1.000
_cell.angle_alpha   90.00
_cell.angle_beta   90.00
_cell.angle_gamma   90.00
#
_symmetry.space_group_name_H-M   'P 1'
#
loop_
_entity.id
_entity.type
_entity.pdbx_description
1 polymer ?
#
loop_
_entity_poly.entity_id
_entity_poly.type
_entity_poly.pdbx_seq_one_letter_code
_entity_poly.pdbx_strand_id
1 'polypeptide(L)' 'MAQVLVRQLDSKVVARLKKRAKEHGRSLQSEVKTILEEAAPDYEAAWKRIEGFRRRLKKTRLAFSDSADLIREDRDR' A
#
# COMPACT_ATOMS: atom_id res chain seq x y z
N MET A 1 17.16 2.22 -13.88
CA MET A 1 17.68 1.61 -12.63
C MET A 1 18.09 2.73 -11.70
N ALA A 2 17.50 2.80 -10.51
CA ALA A 2 17.92 3.74 -9.46
C ALA A 2 18.62 2.93 -8.36
N GLN A 3 19.73 3.45 -7.83
CA GLN A 3 20.47 2.83 -6.75
C GLN A 3 20.57 3.82 -5.59
N VAL A 4 20.34 3.33 -4.37
CA VAL A 4 20.48 4.10 -3.13
C VAL A 4 21.54 3.44 -2.27
N LEU A 5 22.58 4.20 -1.92
CA LEU A 5 23.61 3.77 -0.98
C LEU A 5 23.36 4.41 0.39
N VAL A 6 22.98 3.59 1.37
CA VAL A 6 22.84 4.02 2.76
C VAL A 6 24.17 3.77 3.48
N ARG A 7 24.91 4.83 3.81
CA ARG A 7 26.19 4.74 4.52
C ARG A 7 25.98 4.73 6.04
N GLN A 8 26.94 4.16 6.77
CA GLN A 8 26.99 4.16 8.23
C GLN A 8 25.72 3.61 8.90
N LEU A 9 25.09 2.59 8.30
CA LEU A 9 23.94 1.92 8.91
C LEU A 9 24.40 1.07 10.11
N ASP A 10 23.73 1.23 11.24
CA ASP A 10 24.00 0.44 12.45
C ASP A 10 23.94 -1.07 12.14
N SER A 11 24.99 -1.80 12.53
CA SER A 11 25.10 -3.24 12.31
C SER A 11 23.96 -4.02 12.97
N LYS A 12 23.40 -3.53 14.08
CA LYS A 12 22.21 -4.11 14.73
C LYS A 12 20.96 -3.97 13.88
N VAL A 13 20.83 -2.87 13.12
CA VAL A 13 19.72 -2.68 12.17
C VAL A 13 19.86 -3.68 11.02
N VAL A 14 21.06 -3.83 10.47
CA VAL A 14 21.32 -4.80 9.41
C VAL A 14 20.99 -6.23 9.85
N ALA A 15 21.35 -6.61 11.08
CA ALA A 15 21.04 -7.94 11.63
C ALA A 15 19.53 -8.19 11.73
N ARG A 16 18.76 -7.21 12.23
CA ARG A 16 17.30 -7.29 12.31
C ARG A 16 16.64 -7.41 10.93
N LEU A 17 17.10 -6.61 9.96
CA LEU A 17 16.60 -6.68 8.59
C LEU A 17 16.89 -8.03 7.93
N LYS A 18 18.08 -8.61 8.17
CA LYS A 18 18.41 -9.97 7.70
C LYS A 18 17.49 -11.02 8.30
N LYS A 19 17.17 -10.92 9.60
CA LYS A 19 16.23 -11.83 10.26
C LYS A 19 14.83 -11.73 9.64
N ARG A 20 14.33 -10.50 9.49
CA ARG A 20 13.02 -10.21 8.89
C ARG A 20 12.92 -10.70 7.44
N ALA A 21 13.97 -10.49 6.64
CA ALA A 21 14.03 -10.99 5.27
C ALA A 21 13.93 -12.53 5.21
N LYS A 22 14.61 -13.25 6.13
CA LYS A 22 14.50 -14.72 6.25
C LYS A 22 13.10 -15.16 6.66
N GLU A 23 12.48 -14.50 7.63
CA GLU A 23 11.12 -14.80 8.08
C GLU A 23 10.10 -14.61 6.95
N HIS A 24 10.30 -13.62 6.09
CA HIS A 24 9.45 -13.37 4.94
C HIS A 24 9.81 -14.19 3.69
N GLY A 25 10.86 -15.03 3.73
CA GLY A 25 11.32 -15.82 2.58
C GLY A 25 11.86 -14.98 1.42
N ARG A 26 12.40 -13.78 1.68
CA ARG A 26 12.90 -12.85 0.66
C ARG A 26 14.39 -12.55 0.85
N SER A 27 15.02 -12.00 -0.19
CA SER A 27 16.37 -11.44 -0.06
C SER A 27 16.36 -10.16 0.80
N LEU A 28 17.49 -9.83 1.42
CA LEU A 28 17.65 -8.57 2.16
C LEU A 28 17.36 -7.35 1.28
N GLN A 29 17.81 -7.36 0.03
CA GLN A 29 17.54 -6.30 -0.93
C GLN A 29 16.04 -6.16 -1.19
N SER A 30 15.34 -7.29 -1.41
CA SER A 30 13.90 -7.30 -1.67
C SER A 30 13.11 -6.78 -0.47
N GLU A 31 13.51 -7.15 0.75
CA GLU A 31 12.88 -6.65 1.98
C GLU A 31 13.08 -5.14 2.12
N VAL A 32 14.32 -4.64 1.97
CA VAL A 32 14.62 -3.21 2.04
C VAL A 32 13.89 -2.43 0.94
N LYS A 33 13.85 -2.96 -0.28
CA LYS A 33 13.07 -2.38 -1.38
C LYS A 33 11.60 -2.24 -0.99
N THR A 34 11.01 -3.31 -0.46
CA THR A 34 9.59 -3.31 -0.05
C THR A 34 9.35 -2.25 1.03
N ILE A 35 10.20 -2.19 2.06
CA ILE A 35 10.10 -1.20 3.13
C ILE A 35 10.17 0.23 2.58
N LEU A 36 11.07 0.50 1.63
CA LEU A 36 11.20 1.83 1.03
C LEU A 36 9.97 2.19 0.16
N GLU A 37 9.44 1.24 -0.60
CA GLU A 37 8.23 1.44 -1.41
C GLU A 37 6.98 1.65 -0.54
N GLU A 38 6.87 0.94 0.58
CA GLU A 38 5.80 1.11 1.56
C GLU A 38 5.92 2.42 2.35
N ALA A 39 7.15 2.85 2.66
CA ALA A 39 7.42 4.07 3.41
C ALA A 39 7.29 5.35 2.57
N ALA A 40 7.37 5.23 1.24
CA ALA A 40 7.20 6.34 0.30
C ALA A 40 5.97 6.13 -0.60
N PRO A 41 4.75 6.06 -0.02
CA PRO A 41 3.54 5.88 -0.80
C PRO A 41 3.28 7.09 -1.71
N ASP A 42 3.05 6.83 -2.99
CA ASP A 42 2.63 7.85 -3.95
C ASP A 42 1.13 8.13 -3.80
N TYR A 43 0.80 9.02 -2.85
CA TYR A 43 -0.58 9.44 -2.61
C TYR A 43 -1.21 10.12 -3.82
N GLU A 44 -0.45 10.85 -4.63
CA GLU A 44 -0.99 11.46 -5.84
C GLU A 44 -1.43 10.40 -6.86
N ALA A 45 -0.59 9.39 -7.10
CA ALA A 45 -0.96 8.29 -7.98
C ALA A 45 -2.15 7.50 -7.42
N ALA A 46 -2.21 7.29 -6.10
CA ALA A 46 -3.35 6.65 -5.45
C ALA A 46 -4.65 7.45 -5.68
N TRP A 47 -4.63 8.77 -5.45
CA TRP A 47 -5.77 9.64 -5.70
C TRP A 47 -6.18 9.68 -7.17
N LYS A 48 -5.23 9.75 -8.10
CA LYS A 48 -5.49 9.69 -9.56
C LYS A 48 -6.20 8.37 -9.94
N ARG A 49 -5.82 7.24 -9.34
CA ARG A 49 -6.52 5.95 -9.56
C ARG A 49 -7.95 5.98 -9.03
N ILE A 50 -8.16 6.50 -7.81
CA ILE A 50 -9.49 6.63 -7.19
C ILE A 50 -10.39 7.53 -8.04
N GLU A 51 -9.88 8.68 -8.49
CA GLU A 51 -10.63 9.57 -9.38
C GLU A 51 -10.97 8.91 -10.70
N GLY A 52 -10.02 8.21 -11.32
CA GLY A 52 -10.26 7.46 -12.56
C GLY A 52 -11.38 6.43 -12.39
N PHE A 53 -11.36 5.70 -11.27
CA PHE A 53 -12.41 4.74 -10.91
C PHE A 53 -13.76 5.43 -10.68
N ARG A 54 -13.81 6.53 -9.92
CA ARG A 54 -15.03 7.34 -9.71
C ARG A 54 -15.60 7.86 -11.03
N ARG A 55 -14.76 8.33 -11.96
CA ARG A 55 -15.21 8.79 -13.28
C ARG A 55 -15.80 7.65 -14.10
N ARG A 56 -15.22 6.45 -14.05
CA ARG A 56 -15.78 5.26 -14.71
C ARG A 56 -17.13 4.88 -14.12
N LEU A 57 -17.24 4.83 -12.78
CA LEU A 57 -18.50 4.56 -12.09
C LEU A 57 -19.60 5.57 -12.44
N LYS A 58 -19.27 6.87 -12.48
CA LYS A 58 -20.22 7.92 -12.91
C LYS A 58 -20.66 7.78 -14.37
N LYS A 59 -19.82 7.22 -15.24
CA LYS A 59 -20.16 6.96 -16.65
C LYS A 59 -21.08 5.76 -16.80
N THR A 60 -20.96 4.78 -15.92
CA THR A 60 -21.96 3.73 -15.82
C THR A 60 -23.24 4.39 -15.28
N ARG A 61 -24.34 4.37 -16.03
CA ARG A 61 -25.64 4.95 -15.60
C ARG A 61 -26.29 4.18 -14.43
N LEU A 62 -25.50 3.46 -13.65
CA LEU A 62 -25.92 2.76 -12.45
C LEU A 62 -26.10 3.81 -11.35
N ALA A 63 -27.34 4.04 -10.94
CA ALA A 63 -27.64 4.73 -9.71
C ALA A 63 -27.31 3.76 -8.55
N PHE A 64 -26.25 4.07 -7.81
CA PHE A 64 -25.99 3.38 -6.55
C PHE A 64 -26.87 4.05 -5.47
N SER A 65 -27.69 3.28 -4.78
CA SER A 65 -28.43 3.75 -3.61
C SER A 65 -27.44 4.09 -2.48
N ASP A 66 -27.85 4.93 -1.54
CA ASP A 66 -27.04 5.22 -0.37
C ASP A 66 -26.80 3.92 0.42
N SER A 67 -25.54 3.52 0.52
CA SER A 67 -25.14 2.33 1.27
C SER A 67 -25.44 2.44 2.77
N ALA A 68 -25.68 3.65 3.30
CA ALA A 68 -25.99 3.87 4.70
C ALA A 68 -27.26 3.14 5.16
N ASP A 69 -28.24 2.95 4.27
CA ASP A 69 -29.46 2.22 4.59
C ASP A 69 -29.21 0.71 4.73
N LEU A 70 -28.43 0.12 3.82
CA LEU A 70 -28.03 -1.28 3.87
C LEU A 70 -27.15 -1.61 5.08
N ILE A 71 -26.26 -0.67 5.46
CA ILE A 71 -25.41 -0.82 6.64
C ILE A 71 -26.22 -0.73 7.93
N ARG A 72 -27.29 0.10 7.96
CA ARG A 72 -28.22 0.16 9.09
C ARG A 72 -29.00 -1.15 9.22
N GLU A 73 -29.53 -1.66 8.11
CA GLU A 73 -30.26 -2.94 8.07
C GLU A 73 -29.41 -4.13 8.56
N ASP A 74 -28.11 -4.17 8.22
CA ASP A 74 -27.18 -5.21 8.69
C ASP A 74 -26.80 -5.07 10.18
N ARG A 75 -26.77 -3.83 10.71
CA ARG A 75 -26.49 -3.57 12.13
C ARG A 75 -27.67 -3.88 13.06
N ASP A 76 -28.89 -3.77 12.56
CA ASP A 76 -30.12 -4.00 13.32
C ASP A 76 -30.54 -5.50 13.33
N ARG A 77 -29.66 -6.40 12.88
CA ARG A 77 -29.87 -7.84 12.72
C ARG A 77 -29.14 -8.65 13.81
#